data_AF-A0A7S1LMY8-F1
#
_entry.id   AF-A0A7S1LMY8-F1
#
_cell.length_a   1.000
_cell.length_b   1.000
_cell.length_c   1.000
_cell.angle_alpha   90.00
_cell.angle_beta   90.00
_cell.angle_gamma   90.00
#
_symmetry.space_group_name_H-M   'P 1'
#
loop_
_entity.id
_entity.type
_entity.pdbx_description
1 polymer ?
#
loop_
_entity_poly.entity_id
_entity_poly.type
_entity_poly.pdbx_seq_one_letter_code
_entity_poly.pdbx_strand_id
1 'polypeptide(L)'
;VPGNPATSTIPATEYELGLGIHGEPGKERVAQEPSASIVARMLALVGSPPPRDETHAKSTLLPGQTPAVWWPAGADAEPSVAVFVNNLGATSDIEMNVVARDVVSALRSTACGSANVRRIITGRAMTALDMHGFSITVLLLPAGAAGEKWLELLDAANPPSVGSFAVVEPPATTPFPGVLSTAAQSVVPSIAAVAPGDEAAAAASRGMVATIKAVAVALLPHESALNGYDAAVGDGDIGSGTARACNAVLQLLHDVDAAGVVPRTESLVGAIAAVVADAFAGTAGPLVGGFLASAAPYCAAGATTDALCNALSAGTPSIRG
;
A
#
# COMPACT_ATOMS: atom_id res chain seq x y z
N VAL A 1 28.08 -18.97 -10.33
CA VAL A 1 29.15 -18.44 -9.44
C VAL A 1 30.11 -17.60 -10.28
N PRO A 2 30.82 -16.59 -9.73
CA PRO A 2 31.70 -15.73 -10.52
C PRO A 2 32.67 -16.52 -11.41
N GLY A 3 32.75 -16.15 -12.69
CA GLY A 3 33.60 -16.83 -13.67
C GLY A 3 33.05 -18.16 -14.22
N ASN A 4 31.85 -18.58 -13.82
CA ASN A 4 31.19 -19.80 -14.32
C ASN A 4 29.71 -19.52 -14.65
N PRO A 5 29.10 -20.29 -15.58
CA PRO A 5 27.67 -20.23 -15.83
C PRO A 5 26.86 -20.61 -14.59
N ALA A 6 25.54 -20.34 -14.63
CA ALA A 6 24.61 -20.76 -13.58
C ALA A 6 24.60 -22.28 -13.43
N THR A 7 24.65 -22.77 -12.19
CA THR A 7 24.65 -24.19 -11.85
C THR A 7 23.33 -24.88 -12.21
N SER A 8 22.23 -24.13 -12.17
CA SER A 8 20.91 -24.55 -12.61
C SER A 8 20.11 -23.34 -13.11
N THR A 9 19.13 -23.58 -13.96
CA THR A 9 18.14 -22.57 -14.38
C THR A 9 16.75 -23.08 -14.02
N ILE A 10 15.98 -22.22 -13.36
CA ILE A 10 14.59 -22.46 -12.99
C ILE A 10 13.76 -21.47 -13.81
N PRO A 11 12.77 -21.93 -14.60
CA PRO A 11 11.92 -21.04 -15.38
C PRO A 11 11.05 -20.20 -14.43
N ALA A 12 10.62 -19.01 -14.86
CA ALA A 12 9.79 -18.12 -14.04
C ALA A 12 8.41 -18.72 -13.65
N THR A 13 8.00 -19.80 -14.32
CA THR A 13 6.78 -20.56 -14.03
C THR A 13 6.96 -21.58 -12.92
N GLU A 14 8.16 -21.70 -12.34
CA GLU A 14 8.49 -22.68 -11.31
C GLU A 14 9.34 -22.07 -10.19
N TYR A 15 9.36 -22.75 -9.05
CA TYR A 15 10.35 -22.55 -7.99
C TYR A 15 10.89 -23.91 -7.55
N GLU A 16 12.08 -23.92 -6.94
CA GLU A 16 12.73 -25.14 -6.43
C GLU A 16 12.73 -25.12 -4.90
N LEU A 17 12.01 -26.07 -4.29
CA LEU A 17 11.85 -26.17 -2.85
C LEU A 17 13.04 -26.89 -2.23
N GLY A 18 13.67 -26.29 -1.22
CA GLY A 18 14.80 -26.90 -0.50
C GLY A 18 16.12 -26.86 -1.26
N LEU A 19 16.26 -25.95 -2.23
CA LEU A 19 17.51 -25.67 -2.93
C LEU A 19 18.62 -25.31 -1.94
N GLY A 20 19.80 -25.94 -2.08
CA GLY A 20 20.94 -25.72 -1.20
C GLY A 20 21.64 -24.38 -1.45
N ILE A 21 22.36 -23.87 -0.45
CA ILE A 21 23.04 -22.55 -0.52
C ILE A 21 24.24 -22.51 -1.47
N HIS A 22 24.71 -23.65 -1.98
CA HIS A 22 25.71 -23.71 -3.04
C HIS A 22 25.09 -24.12 -4.39
N GLY A 23 23.75 -24.12 -4.48
CA GLY A 23 23.00 -24.52 -5.67
C GLY A 23 22.85 -26.04 -5.81
N GLU A 24 22.99 -26.80 -4.72
CA GLU A 24 22.68 -28.22 -4.69
C GLU A 24 21.17 -28.43 -4.97
N PRO A 25 20.79 -29.44 -5.77
CA PRO A 25 19.39 -29.69 -6.10
C PRO A 25 18.50 -29.79 -4.86
N GLY A 26 17.34 -29.14 -4.93
CA GLY A 26 16.34 -29.16 -3.88
C GLY A 26 15.56 -30.47 -3.80
N LYS A 27 14.55 -30.47 -2.94
CA LYS A 27 13.62 -31.59 -2.77
C LYS A 27 12.77 -31.82 -4.03
N GLU A 28 12.28 -30.74 -4.63
CA GLU A 28 11.38 -30.80 -5.79
C GLU A 28 11.27 -29.45 -6.50
N ARG A 29 10.90 -29.48 -7.78
CA ARG A 29 10.46 -28.30 -8.55
C ARG A 29 8.95 -28.27 -8.62
N VAL A 30 8.38 -27.09 -8.40
CA VAL A 30 6.94 -26.89 -8.29
C VAL A 30 6.54 -25.71 -9.17
N ALA A 31 5.35 -25.77 -9.77
CA ALA A 31 4.78 -24.64 -10.48
C ALA A 31 4.65 -23.42 -9.54
N GLN A 32 4.89 -22.24 -10.06
CA GLN A 32 4.85 -21.01 -9.28
C GLN A 32 3.46 -20.78 -8.70
N GLU A 33 3.43 -20.42 -7.42
CA GLU A 33 2.20 -20.23 -6.66
C GLU A 33 2.31 -18.97 -5.78
N PRO A 34 1.20 -18.47 -5.19
CA PRO A 34 1.24 -17.34 -4.28
C PRO A 34 2.18 -17.60 -3.09
N SER A 35 2.88 -16.56 -2.63
CA SER A 35 3.82 -16.61 -1.48
C SER A 35 3.23 -17.35 -0.26
N ALA A 36 1.97 -17.07 0.10
CA ALA A 36 1.30 -17.72 1.21
C ALA A 36 1.24 -19.25 1.08
N SER A 37 1.05 -19.78 -0.13
CA SER A 37 1.04 -21.22 -0.38
C SER A 37 2.46 -21.81 -0.28
N ILE A 38 3.47 -21.14 -0.84
CA ILE A 38 4.89 -21.55 -0.71
C ILE A 38 5.28 -21.62 0.77
N VAL A 39 4.96 -20.58 1.54
CA VAL A 39 5.21 -20.50 2.98
C VAL A 39 4.50 -21.62 3.74
N ALA A 40 3.23 -21.88 3.43
CA ALA A 40 2.48 -22.97 4.06
C ALA A 40 3.13 -24.34 3.80
N ARG A 41 3.59 -24.59 2.57
CA ARG A 41 4.32 -25.82 2.21
C ARG A 41 5.64 -25.92 2.98
N MET A 42 6.41 -24.84 3.05
CA MET A 42 7.67 -24.81 3.82
C MET A 42 7.43 -25.08 5.32
N LEU A 43 6.44 -24.43 5.93
CA LEU A 43 6.13 -24.62 7.34
C LEU A 43 5.57 -26.02 7.64
N ALA A 44 4.81 -26.62 6.73
CA ALA A 44 4.38 -28.02 6.86
C ALA A 44 5.58 -28.99 6.87
N LEU A 45 6.63 -28.72 6.07
CA LEU A 45 7.86 -29.48 6.11
C LEU A 45 8.65 -29.27 7.39
N VAL A 46 8.77 -28.02 7.85
CA VAL A 46 9.42 -27.69 9.13
C VAL A 46 8.68 -28.34 10.31
N GLY A 47 7.35 -28.43 10.24
CA GLY A 47 6.51 -29.11 11.22
C GLY A 47 6.43 -30.64 11.07
N SER A 48 7.12 -31.24 10.09
CA SER A 48 7.12 -32.69 9.92
C SER A 48 8.41 -33.29 10.50
N PRO A 49 8.35 -34.28 11.41
CA PRO A 49 9.55 -34.87 11.97
C PRO A 49 10.39 -35.53 10.86
N PRO A 50 11.73 -35.45 10.93
CA PRO A 50 12.56 -36.06 9.91
C PRO A 50 12.32 -37.58 9.85
N PRO A 51 12.37 -38.19 8.65
CA PRO A 51 12.23 -39.63 8.49
C PRO A 51 13.34 -40.36 9.28
N ARG A 52 12.96 -41.42 10.00
CA ARG A 52 13.81 -42.20 10.90
C ARG A 52 14.18 -43.56 10.30
N ASP A 53 14.88 -43.60 9.16
CA ASP A 53 15.48 -44.87 8.71
C ASP A 53 16.93 -45.01 9.20
N GLU A 54 17.40 -46.26 9.30
CA GLU A 54 18.74 -46.63 9.79
C GLU A 54 19.89 -46.15 8.89
N THR A 55 19.59 -45.64 7.69
CA THR A 55 20.57 -45.20 6.69
C THR A 55 20.74 -43.68 6.61
N HIS A 56 19.90 -42.88 7.29
CA HIS A 56 20.00 -41.42 7.28
C HIS A 56 21.16 -40.92 8.17
N ALA A 57 22.39 -41.03 7.65
CA ALA A 57 23.60 -40.40 8.16
C ALA A 57 23.56 -38.85 8.19
N LYS A 58 22.44 -38.23 7.78
CA LYS A 58 22.21 -36.79 7.73
C LYS A 58 21.16 -36.28 8.73
N SER A 59 20.58 -37.16 9.55
CA SER A 59 19.76 -36.70 10.68
C SER A 59 20.66 -36.01 11.71
N THR A 60 20.30 -34.79 12.11
CA THR A 60 20.99 -34.06 13.20
C THR A 60 20.69 -34.65 14.58
N LEU A 61 19.79 -35.63 14.66
CA LEU A 61 19.52 -36.40 15.87
C LEU A 61 20.54 -37.53 15.98
N LEU A 62 21.24 -37.58 17.11
CA LEU A 62 22.14 -38.70 17.40
C LEU A 62 21.33 -40.01 17.52
N PRO A 63 21.92 -41.18 17.20
CA PRO A 63 21.27 -42.47 17.42
C PRO A 63 20.73 -42.58 18.85
N GLY A 64 19.43 -42.83 19.00
CA GLY A 64 18.74 -42.92 20.30
C GLY A 64 18.16 -41.61 20.84
N GLN A 65 18.37 -40.46 20.17
CA GLN A 65 17.69 -39.21 20.53
C GLN A 65 16.31 -39.13 19.89
N THR A 66 15.29 -39.00 20.74
CA THR A 66 13.94 -38.59 20.32
C THR A 66 13.78 -37.14 20.77
N PRO A 67 13.49 -36.17 19.90
CA PRO A 67 13.13 -34.83 20.37
C PRO A 67 11.89 -34.97 21.25
N ALA A 68 11.99 -34.49 22.49
CA ALA A 68 10.92 -34.58 23.48
C ALA A 68 9.64 -33.85 23.00
N VAL A 69 9.80 -32.83 22.15
CA VAL A 69 8.72 -32.06 21.54
C VAL A 69 9.13 -31.75 20.09
N TRP A 70 8.24 -32.04 19.14
CA TRP A 70 8.35 -31.62 17.75
C TRP A 70 7.10 -30.80 17.40
N TRP A 71 7.27 -29.71 16.66
CA TRP A 71 6.15 -28.85 16.23
C TRP A 71 5.36 -29.54 15.10
N PRO A 72 4.01 -29.62 15.12
CA PRO A 72 3.08 -29.34 16.21
C PRO A 72 2.63 -30.66 16.88
N ALA A 73 3.23 -31.00 18.02
CA ALA A 73 2.72 -32.04 18.90
C ALA A 73 1.41 -31.54 19.53
N GLY A 74 0.31 -32.25 19.30
CA GLY A 74 -0.96 -31.95 19.95
C GLY A 74 -0.84 -32.12 21.46
N ALA A 75 -0.79 -31.01 22.20
CA ALA A 75 -0.92 -30.99 23.66
C ALA A 75 -1.11 -29.54 24.15
N ASP A 76 -2.34 -29.21 24.55
CA ASP A 76 -2.78 -28.29 25.61
C ASP A 76 -2.21 -26.85 25.76
N ALA A 77 -1.18 -26.43 25.01
CA ALA A 77 -0.58 -25.10 25.08
C ALA A 77 -0.09 -24.59 23.72
N GLU A 78 -0.36 -23.31 23.43
CA GLU A 78 0.16 -22.61 22.26
C GLU A 78 1.69 -22.48 22.35
N PRO A 79 2.47 -23.03 21.40
CA PRO A 79 3.91 -22.96 21.48
C PRO A 79 4.42 -21.58 21.09
N SER A 80 5.44 -21.13 21.80
CA SER A 80 6.09 -19.85 21.55
C SER A 80 7.27 -20.04 20.61
N VAL A 81 7.37 -19.21 19.57
CA VAL A 81 8.41 -19.32 18.54
C VAL A 81 9.07 -17.98 18.23
N ALA A 82 10.34 -18.02 17.87
CA ALA A 82 11.03 -16.94 17.16
C ALA A 82 11.34 -17.40 15.73
N VAL A 83 11.24 -16.50 14.77
CA VAL A 83 11.35 -16.84 13.35
C VAL A 83 12.38 -15.97 12.67
N PHE A 84 13.19 -16.57 11.81
CA PHE A 84 14.09 -15.85 10.94
C PHE A 84 13.76 -16.13 9.48
N VAL A 85 13.40 -15.08 8.74
CA VAL A 85 13.17 -15.11 7.30
C VAL A 85 14.40 -14.52 6.63
N ASN A 86 15.21 -15.41 6.08
CA ASN A 86 16.49 -15.07 5.48
C ASN A 86 16.35 -14.91 3.97
N ASN A 87 16.85 -13.80 3.44
CA ASN A 87 16.95 -13.54 2.02
C ASN A 87 18.24 -14.18 1.48
N LEU A 88 18.10 -15.03 0.46
CA LEU A 88 19.21 -15.81 -0.09
C LEU A 88 20.06 -15.02 -1.09
N GLY A 89 19.67 -13.82 -1.55
CA GLY A 89 20.47 -13.11 -2.54
C GLY A 89 19.76 -11.99 -3.29
N ALA A 90 18.85 -12.31 -4.19
CA ALA A 90 18.26 -11.32 -5.11
C ALA A 90 16.80 -10.98 -4.82
N THR A 91 16.21 -11.52 -3.74
CA THR A 91 14.84 -11.20 -3.34
C THR A 91 14.75 -9.74 -2.89
N SER A 92 13.78 -9.00 -3.41
CA SER A 92 13.56 -7.60 -3.04
C SER A 92 13.06 -7.47 -1.61
N ASP A 93 13.28 -6.31 -0.99
CA ASP A 93 12.80 -6.07 0.38
C ASP A 93 11.26 -6.04 0.45
N ILE A 94 10.58 -5.68 -0.64
CA ILE A 94 9.11 -5.75 -0.74
C ILE A 94 8.65 -7.21 -0.69
N GLU A 95 9.25 -8.10 -1.49
CA GLU A 95 8.95 -9.52 -1.46
C GLU A 95 9.24 -10.13 -0.08
N MET A 96 10.36 -9.76 0.55
CA MET A 96 10.69 -10.23 1.90
C MET A 96 9.65 -9.80 2.95
N ASN A 97 9.09 -8.59 2.84
CA ASN A 97 8.01 -8.14 3.72
C ASN A 97 6.70 -8.93 3.50
N VAL A 98 6.38 -9.27 2.25
CA VAL A 98 5.24 -10.14 1.92
C VAL A 98 5.43 -11.53 2.54
N VAL A 99 6.60 -12.14 2.34
CA VAL A 99 6.95 -13.45 2.92
C VAL A 99 6.89 -13.40 4.45
N ALA A 100 7.45 -12.38 5.08
CA ALA A 100 7.40 -12.21 6.53
C ALA A 100 5.97 -12.15 7.07
N ARG A 101 5.09 -11.39 6.40
CA ARG A 101 3.66 -11.34 6.72
C ARG A 101 3.01 -12.71 6.59
N ASP A 102 3.28 -13.43 5.50
CA ASP A 102 2.69 -14.74 5.24
C ASP A 102 3.17 -15.78 6.25
N VAL A 103 4.44 -15.73 6.65
CA VAL A 103 5.01 -16.60 7.69
C VAL A 103 4.34 -16.39 9.04
N VAL A 104 4.19 -15.14 9.48
CA VAL A 104 3.49 -14.82 10.73
C VAL A 104 2.02 -15.25 10.66
N SER A 105 1.34 -14.97 9.54
CA SER A 105 -0.05 -15.35 9.32
C SER A 105 -0.23 -16.88 9.34
N ALA A 106 0.65 -17.62 8.69
CA ALA A 106 0.59 -19.08 8.64
C ALA A 106 0.85 -19.68 10.02
N LEU A 107 1.91 -19.26 10.73
CA LEU A 107 2.23 -19.76 12.07
C LEU A 107 1.12 -19.51 13.10
N ARG A 108 0.47 -18.34 13.05
CA ARG A 108 -0.67 -18.01 13.91
C ARG A 108 -1.96 -18.72 13.53
N SER A 109 -2.03 -19.32 12.34
CA SER A 109 -3.21 -20.07 11.91
C SER A 109 -3.32 -21.41 12.64
N THR A 110 -4.56 -21.89 12.80
CA THR A 110 -4.83 -23.22 13.38
C THR A 110 -4.22 -24.35 12.54
N ALA A 111 -4.07 -24.16 11.23
CA ALA A 111 -3.46 -25.14 10.32
C ALA A 111 -1.99 -25.41 10.64
N CYS A 112 -1.30 -24.45 11.26
CA CYS A 112 0.07 -24.65 11.73
C CYS A 112 0.16 -24.85 13.25
N GLY A 113 -0.95 -24.90 13.99
CA GLY A 113 -0.92 -25.13 15.45
C GLY A 113 -0.95 -23.87 16.32
N SER A 114 -1.40 -22.73 15.78
CA SER A 114 -1.64 -21.48 16.53
C SER A 114 -0.43 -21.01 17.35
N ALA A 115 0.73 -20.92 16.72
CA ALA A 115 1.96 -20.51 17.40
C ALA A 115 1.88 -19.06 17.88
N ASN A 116 2.37 -18.83 19.11
CA ASN A 116 2.68 -17.50 19.61
C ASN A 116 4.04 -17.04 19.05
N VAL A 117 4.00 -16.32 17.92
CA VAL A 117 5.20 -15.76 17.31
C VAL A 117 5.69 -14.55 18.12
N ARG A 118 6.74 -14.75 18.92
CA ARG A 118 7.31 -13.75 19.83
C ARG A 118 8.23 -12.76 19.11
N ARG A 119 8.99 -13.26 18.12
CA ARG A 119 9.91 -12.44 17.31
C ARG A 119 9.90 -12.89 15.87
N ILE A 120 9.97 -11.92 14.96
CA ILE A 120 10.34 -12.16 13.57
C ILE A 120 11.57 -11.33 13.25
N ILE A 121 12.54 -11.99 12.64
CA ILE A 121 13.78 -11.41 12.16
C ILE A 121 13.75 -11.53 10.64
N THR A 122 14.03 -10.45 9.93
CA THR A 122 14.18 -10.46 8.48
C THR A 122 15.54 -9.88 8.09
N GLY A 123 16.17 -10.46 7.07
CA GLY A 123 17.42 -9.92 6.54
C GLY A 123 18.26 -10.93 5.78
N ARG A 124 19.54 -10.60 5.59
CA ARG A 124 20.49 -11.34 4.76
C ARG A 124 21.64 -11.85 5.62
N ALA A 125 21.43 -12.97 6.30
CA ALA A 125 22.49 -13.59 7.12
C ALA A 125 23.31 -14.59 6.31
N MET A 126 22.62 -15.47 5.60
CA MET A 126 23.22 -16.57 4.85
C MET A 126 22.73 -16.52 3.41
N THR A 127 23.56 -15.98 2.52
CA THR A 127 23.22 -15.81 1.11
C THR A 127 23.88 -16.88 0.25
N ALA A 128 23.32 -17.08 -0.93
CA ALA A 128 23.85 -17.86 -2.03
C ALA A 128 24.06 -16.93 -3.23
N LEU A 129 24.97 -15.95 -3.07
CA LEU A 129 25.25 -14.90 -4.04
C LEU A 129 23.97 -14.11 -4.42
N ASP A 130 23.55 -14.21 -5.69
CA ASP A 130 22.40 -13.56 -6.30
C ASP A 130 21.19 -14.50 -6.44
N MET A 131 21.12 -15.57 -5.64
CA MET A 131 19.96 -16.47 -5.64
C MET A 131 18.67 -15.70 -5.29
N HIS A 132 17.68 -15.74 -6.19
CA HIS A 132 16.34 -15.23 -5.93
C HIS A 132 15.56 -16.26 -5.12
N GLY A 133 15.49 -16.06 -3.81
CA GLY A 133 14.86 -16.99 -2.89
C GLY A 133 14.96 -16.55 -1.44
N PHE A 134 14.32 -17.32 -0.58
CA PHE A 134 14.34 -17.10 0.85
C PHE A 134 14.36 -18.44 1.61
N SER A 135 14.78 -18.40 2.87
CA SER A 135 14.67 -19.54 3.78
C SER A 135 13.94 -19.12 5.06
N ILE A 136 13.20 -20.06 5.64
CA ILE A 136 12.48 -19.87 6.90
C ILE A 136 13.14 -20.75 7.96
N THR A 137 13.56 -20.14 9.05
CA THR A 137 14.05 -20.83 10.24
C THR A 137 13.08 -20.57 11.38
N VAL A 138 12.56 -21.62 12.00
CA VAL A 138 11.68 -21.53 13.18
C VAL A 138 12.42 -22.06 14.40
N LEU A 139 12.50 -21.23 15.44
CA LEU A 139 13.11 -21.56 16.72
C LEU A 139 12.00 -21.72 17.76
N LEU A 140 11.84 -22.93 18.30
CA LEU A 140 10.93 -23.18 19.41
C LEU A 140 11.53 -22.62 20.70
N LEU A 141 10.77 -21.77 21.40
CA LEU A 141 11.20 -21.15 22.64
C LEU A 141 10.79 -22.03 23.84
N PRO A 142 11.71 -22.27 24.79
CA PRO A 142 11.35 -23.00 26.00
C PRO A 142 10.37 -22.19 26.86
N ALA A 143 9.52 -22.88 27.62
CA ALA A 143 8.57 -22.22 28.51
C ALA A 143 9.26 -21.51 29.68
N GLY A 144 8.63 -20.45 30.20
CA GLY A 144 9.07 -19.73 31.40
C GLY A 144 10.35 -18.91 31.19
N ALA A 145 11.13 -18.73 32.27
CA ALA A 145 12.27 -17.82 32.30
C ALA A 145 13.38 -18.13 31.28
N ALA A 146 13.50 -19.40 30.86
CA ALA A 146 14.46 -19.79 29.83
C ALA A 146 14.11 -19.18 28.47
N GLY A 147 12.82 -19.13 28.11
CA GLY A 147 12.36 -18.52 26.86
C GLY A 147 12.56 -17.02 26.84
N GLU A 148 12.27 -16.34 27.96
CA GLU A 148 12.51 -14.90 28.08
C GLU A 148 14.00 -14.55 27.97
N LYS A 149 14.89 -15.39 28.54
CA LYS A 149 16.34 -15.22 28.35
C LYS A 149 16.77 -15.37 26.89
N TRP A 150 16.15 -16.28 26.13
CA TRP A 150 16.45 -16.42 24.71
C TRP A 150 16.00 -15.20 23.90
N LEU A 151 14.85 -14.63 24.26
CA LEU A 151 14.35 -13.39 23.65
C LEU A 151 15.26 -12.21 23.97
N GLU A 152 15.70 -12.07 25.21
CA GLU A 152 16.69 -11.05 25.60
C GLU A 152 17.97 -11.14 24.77
N LEU A 153 18.46 -12.36 24.52
CA LEU A 153 19.64 -12.59 23.68
C LEU A 153 19.40 -12.27 22.19
N LEU A 154 18.18 -12.51 21.69
CA LEU A 154 17.80 -12.15 20.32
C LEU A 154 17.59 -10.65 20.13
N ASP A 155 17.11 -9.97 21.17
CA ASP A 155 16.87 -8.52 21.19
C ASP A 155 18.14 -7.71 21.49
N ALA A 156 19.21 -8.37 21.92
CA ALA A 156 20.49 -7.74 22.18
C ALA A 156 21.05 -7.07 20.91
N ALA A 157 21.70 -5.92 21.08
CA ALA A 157 22.24 -5.15 19.96
C ALA A 157 23.24 -5.98 19.13
N ASN A 158 22.98 -6.11 17.84
CA ASN A 158 23.87 -6.80 16.91
C ASN A 158 25.22 -6.06 16.79
N PRO A 159 26.34 -6.78 16.64
CA PRO A 159 27.63 -6.14 16.36
C PRO A 159 27.58 -5.41 15.01
N PRO A 160 28.38 -4.33 14.81
CA PRO A 160 28.35 -3.50 13.61
C PRO A 160 28.63 -4.24 12.29
N SER A 161 29.19 -5.44 12.37
CA SER A 161 29.60 -6.28 11.23
C SER A 161 28.47 -7.09 10.60
N VAL A 162 27.30 -7.13 11.23
CA VAL A 162 26.11 -7.80 10.71
C VAL A 162 25.14 -6.70 10.31
N GLY A 163 24.81 -6.61 9.01
CA GLY A 163 23.83 -5.63 8.52
C GLY A 163 22.59 -5.67 9.37
N SER A 164 22.06 -4.51 9.77
CA SER A 164 21.02 -4.39 10.79
C SER A 164 19.83 -5.30 10.48
N PHE A 165 19.73 -6.44 11.17
CA PHE A 165 18.53 -7.25 11.12
C PHE A 165 17.40 -6.48 11.78
N ALA A 166 16.25 -6.41 11.11
CA ALA A 166 15.04 -5.92 11.72
C ALA A 166 14.50 -7.02 12.64
N VAL A 167 14.79 -6.93 13.94
CA VAL A 167 14.16 -7.75 14.97
C VAL A 167 12.89 -7.02 15.40
N VAL A 168 11.74 -7.59 15.09
CA VAL A 168 10.45 -6.96 15.33
C VAL A 168 9.57 -7.92 16.13
N GLU A 169 8.90 -7.41 17.15
CA GLU A 169 7.75 -8.09 17.72
C GLU A 169 6.60 -7.97 16.71
N PRO A 170 6.14 -9.07 16.10
CA PRO A 170 5.12 -8.97 15.08
C PRO A 170 3.87 -8.38 15.71
N PRO A 171 3.27 -7.33 15.12
CA PRO A 171 2.08 -6.71 15.70
C PRO A 171 1.04 -7.80 15.96
N ALA A 172 0.22 -7.63 17.02
CA ALA A 172 -0.98 -8.43 17.18
C ALA A 172 -1.72 -8.45 15.83
N THR A 173 -2.45 -9.51 15.50
CA THR A 173 -3.31 -9.55 14.31
C THR A 173 -4.47 -8.56 14.45
N THR A 174 -4.17 -7.28 14.63
CA THR A 174 -5.07 -6.20 14.33
C THR A 174 -5.10 -6.12 12.81
N PRO A 175 -6.30 -6.17 12.20
CA PRO A 175 -6.43 -5.69 10.84
C PRO A 175 -5.73 -4.34 10.75
N PHE A 176 -5.01 -4.09 9.66
CA PHE A 176 -4.46 -2.77 9.39
C PHE A 176 -5.59 -1.74 9.65
N PRO A 177 -5.40 -0.78 10.59
CA PRO A 177 -6.49 0.12 10.99
C PRO A 177 -6.95 1.02 9.84
N GLY A 178 -6.18 1.10 8.76
CA GLY A 178 -6.65 1.59 7.49
C GLY A 178 -7.64 0.61 6.89
N VAL A 179 -8.92 0.80 7.19
CA VAL A 179 -9.95 0.50 6.20
C VAL A 179 -9.49 1.23 4.94
N LEU A 180 -9.03 0.51 3.92
CA LEU A 180 -9.16 1.01 2.55
C LEU A 180 -10.67 1.10 2.35
N SER A 181 -11.23 2.23 2.79
CA SER A 181 -12.63 2.51 2.64
C SER A 181 -12.90 2.47 1.15
N THR A 182 -13.49 1.36 0.69
CA THR A 182 -14.03 1.24 -0.66
C THR A 182 -15.20 2.21 -0.84
N ALA A 183 -15.75 2.76 0.25
CA ALA A 183 -16.48 3.99 0.16
C ALA A 183 -15.47 5.09 -0.15
N ALA A 184 -15.41 5.49 -1.42
CA ALA A 184 -14.99 6.82 -1.80
C ALA A 184 -15.61 7.76 -0.76
N GLN A 185 -14.78 8.38 0.08
CA GLN A 185 -15.26 9.48 0.88
C GLN A 185 -15.65 10.54 -0.14
N SER A 186 -16.94 10.56 -0.49
CA SER A 186 -17.52 11.67 -1.21
C SER A 186 -17.42 12.82 -0.21
N VAL A 187 -16.30 13.53 -0.28
CA VAL A 187 -16.13 14.82 0.39
C VAL A 187 -17.04 15.75 -0.38
N VAL A 188 -18.35 15.68 -0.14
CA VAL A 188 -19.25 16.73 -0.58
C VAL A 188 -18.74 17.98 0.14
N PRO A 189 -18.19 18.97 -0.57
CA PRO A 189 -17.58 20.11 0.10
C PRO A 189 -18.69 20.82 0.87
N SER A 190 -18.47 21.06 2.18
CA SER A 190 -19.42 21.82 2.98
C SER A 190 -19.45 23.27 2.46
N ILE A 191 -20.53 23.63 1.76
CA ILE A 191 -20.72 24.98 1.23
C ILE A 191 -21.39 25.84 2.30
N ALA A 192 -20.69 26.88 2.76
CA ALA A 192 -21.25 27.80 3.73
C ALA A 192 -22.25 28.76 3.06
N ALA A 193 -23.41 28.95 3.72
CA ALA A 193 -24.45 29.85 3.25
C ALA A 193 -24.16 31.32 3.59
N VAL A 194 -24.71 32.23 2.78
CA VAL A 194 -24.81 33.65 3.09
C VAL A 194 -25.74 33.84 4.31
N ALA A 195 -25.41 34.79 5.18
CA ALA A 195 -26.24 35.09 6.35
C ALA A 195 -27.60 35.69 5.93
N PRO A 196 -28.71 35.36 6.61
CA PRO A 196 -30.01 35.97 6.31
C PRO A 196 -29.94 37.50 6.39
N GLY A 197 -30.45 38.20 5.37
CA GLY A 197 -30.51 39.66 5.31
C GLY A 197 -29.33 40.37 4.62
N ASP A 198 -28.29 39.64 4.20
CA ASP A 198 -27.19 40.21 3.40
C ASP A 198 -27.48 40.10 1.89
N GLU A 199 -28.28 41.04 1.37
CA GLU A 199 -28.65 41.08 -0.04
C GLU A 199 -27.47 41.34 -0.99
N ALA A 200 -26.44 42.04 -0.51
CA ALA A 200 -25.24 42.32 -1.29
C ALA A 200 -24.45 41.03 -1.54
N ALA A 201 -24.20 40.25 -0.48
CA ALA A 201 -23.56 38.93 -0.60
C ALA A 201 -24.42 37.94 -1.40
N ALA A 202 -25.75 37.99 -1.25
CA ALA A 202 -26.65 37.15 -2.04
C ALA A 202 -26.62 37.51 -3.53
N ALA A 203 -26.56 38.80 -3.89
CA ALA A 203 -26.41 39.24 -5.28
C ALA A 203 -25.06 38.83 -5.87
N ALA A 204 -23.97 38.98 -5.11
CA ALA A 204 -22.63 38.53 -5.48
C ALA A 204 -22.58 37.02 -5.74
N SER A 205 -23.22 36.23 -4.87
CA SER A 205 -23.38 34.78 -5.01
C SER A 205 -24.11 34.39 -6.30
N ARG A 206 -25.28 34.99 -6.56
CA ARG A 206 -26.05 34.74 -7.80
C ARG A 206 -25.24 35.07 -9.06
N GLY A 207 -24.50 36.18 -9.02
CA GLY A 207 -23.59 36.56 -10.11
C GLY A 207 -22.49 35.52 -10.33
N MET A 208 -21.86 35.03 -9.26
CA MET A 208 -20.82 34.00 -9.33
C MET A 208 -21.36 32.68 -9.87
N VAL A 209 -22.51 32.21 -9.38
CA VAL A 209 -23.17 31.00 -9.90
C VAL A 209 -23.45 31.12 -11.39
N ALA A 210 -23.99 32.26 -11.84
CA ALA A 210 -24.27 32.51 -13.25
C ALA A 210 -23.00 32.49 -14.11
N THR A 211 -21.92 33.13 -13.66
CA THR A 211 -20.63 33.15 -14.36
C THR A 211 -20.03 31.76 -14.48
N ILE A 212 -19.99 31.00 -13.39
CA ILE A 212 -19.44 29.64 -13.37
C ILE A 212 -20.24 28.72 -14.29
N LYS A 213 -21.58 28.80 -14.23
CA LYS A 213 -22.46 28.05 -15.11
C LYS A 213 -22.21 28.40 -16.58
N ALA A 214 -22.03 29.68 -16.91
CA ALA A 214 -21.73 30.12 -18.26
C ALA A 214 -20.39 29.57 -18.77
N VAL A 215 -19.35 29.58 -17.92
CA VAL A 215 -18.04 29.00 -18.26
C VAL A 215 -18.14 27.49 -18.51
N ALA A 216 -18.78 26.75 -17.61
CA ALA A 216 -18.93 25.31 -17.75
C ALA A 216 -19.70 24.93 -19.02
N VAL A 217 -20.81 25.63 -19.32
CA VAL A 217 -21.59 25.41 -20.54
C VAL A 217 -20.81 25.79 -21.80
N ALA A 218 -19.99 26.84 -21.76
CA ALA A 218 -19.19 27.26 -22.90
C ALA A 218 -18.06 26.28 -23.24
N LEU A 219 -17.51 25.56 -22.24
CA LEU A 219 -16.42 24.61 -22.44
C LEU A 219 -16.87 23.25 -22.99
N LEU A 220 -18.10 22.80 -22.66
CA LEU A 220 -18.60 21.47 -23.06
C LEU A 220 -18.54 21.18 -24.57
N PRO A 221 -18.92 22.10 -25.50
CA PRO A 221 -18.85 21.82 -26.93
C PRO A 221 -17.43 21.66 -27.49
N HIS A 222 -16.41 22.07 -26.73
CA HIS A 222 -15.02 22.04 -27.19
C HIS A 222 -14.30 20.73 -26.86
N GLU A 223 -14.96 19.73 -26.27
CA GLU A 223 -14.36 18.44 -25.91
C GLU A 223 -13.55 17.82 -27.06
N SER A 224 -14.18 17.61 -28.23
CA SER A 224 -13.51 16.97 -29.37
C SER A 224 -12.36 17.81 -29.93
N ALA A 225 -12.47 19.14 -29.92
CA ALA A 225 -11.43 20.03 -30.41
C ALA A 225 -10.21 20.01 -29.46
N LEU A 226 -10.45 20.06 -28.15
CA LEU A 226 -9.42 20.01 -27.13
C LEU A 226 -8.69 18.66 -27.13
N ASN A 227 -9.41 17.55 -27.23
CA ASN A 227 -8.80 16.22 -27.41
C ASN A 227 -7.96 16.16 -28.70
N GLY A 228 -8.42 16.79 -29.78
CA GLY A 228 -7.67 16.88 -31.03
C GLY A 228 -6.36 17.65 -30.89
N TYR A 229 -6.34 18.75 -30.15
CA TYR A 229 -5.11 19.50 -29.87
C TYR A 229 -4.15 18.72 -28.98
N ASP A 230 -4.68 18.05 -27.97
CA ASP A 230 -3.90 17.28 -27.01
C ASP A 230 -3.31 16.01 -27.64
N ALA A 231 -4.06 15.31 -28.49
CA ALA A 231 -3.59 14.11 -29.19
C ALA A 231 -2.39 14.35 -30.13
N ALA A 232 -2.06 15.61 -30.45
CA ALA A 232 -0.89 15.94 -31.25
C ALA A 232 0.43 15.63 -30.52
N VAL A 233 0.46 15.74 -29.19
CA VAL A 233 1.68 15.57 -28.37
C VAL A 233 1.44 14.89 -27.01
N GLY A 234 0.18 14.65 -26.64
CA GLY A 234 -0.30 14.02 -25.41
C GLY A 234 -1.14 12.77 -25.69
N ASP A 235 -1.97 12.38 -24.74
CA ASP A 235 -2.85 11.20 -24.82
C ASP A 235 -4.25 11.51 -25.38
N GLY A 236 -4.58 12.80 -25.57
CA GLY A 236 -5.79 13.22 -26.26
C GLY A 236 -7.03 13.19 -25.38
N ASP A 237 -6.87 13.40 -24.08
CA ASP A 237 -7.94 13.28 -23.10
C ASP A 237 -8.31 14.58 -22.38
N ILE A 238 -7.57 15.69 -22.63
CA ILE A 238 -7.77 16.97 -21.92
C ILE A 238 -9.19 17.54 -22.10
N GLY A 239 -9.78 17.37 -23.27
CA GLY A 239 -11.14 17.80 -23.58
C GLY A 239 -12.16 16.96 -22.82
N SER A 240 -11.96 15.65 -22.77
CA SER A 240 -12.81 14.73 -22.00
C SER A 240 -12.67 14.98 -20.49
N GLY A 241 -11.46 15.27 -19.98
CA GLY A 241 -11.24 15.72 -18.60
C GLY A 241 -11.96 17.02 -18.28
N THR A 242 -11.84 18.00 -19.18
CA THR A 242 -12.56 19.29 -19.07
C THR A 242 -14.08 19.09 -19.06
N ALA A 243 -14.62 18.24 -19.93
CA ALA A 243 -16.04 17.94 -20.00
C ALA A 243 -16.55 17.25 -18.73
N ARG A 244 -15.81 16.27 -18.20
CA ARG A 244 -16.13 15.64 -16.89
C ARG A 244 -16.19 16.67 -15.77
N ALA A 245 -15.17 17.53 -15.65
CA ALA A 245 -15.14 18.58 -14.64
C ALA A 245 -16.30 19.57 -14.79
N CYS A 246 -16.62 20.01 -16.01
CA CYS A 246 -17.74 20.92 -16.26
C CYS A 246 -19.08 20.29 -15.88
N ASN A 247 -19.32 19.03 -16.24
CA ASN A 247 -20.54 18.32 -15.84
C ASN A 247 -20.64 18.15 -14.32
N ALA A 248 -19.55 17.83 -13.64
CA ALA A 248 -19.52 17.72 -12.18
C ALA A 248 -19.80 19.07 -11.49
N VAL A 249 -19.27 20.17 -12.02
CA VAL A 249 -19.58 21.53 -11.54
C VAL A 249 -21.05 21.87 -11.77
N LEU A 250 -21.62 21.55 -12.93
CA LEU A 250 -23.05 21.78 -13.20
C LEU A 250 -23.94 20.97 -12.26
N GLN A 251 -23.56 19.73 -11.93
CA GLN A 251 -24.26 18.92 -10.94
C GLN A 251 -24.18 19.56 -9.54
N LEU A 252 -23.00 20.01 -9.11
CA LEU A 252 -22.86 20.73 -7.83
C LEU A 252 -23.78 21.95 -7.75
N LEU A 253 -23.83 22.75 -8.83
CA LEU A 253 -24.70 23.93 -8.88
C LEU A 253 -26.18 23.56 -8.84
N HIS A 254 -26.59 22.47 -9.50
CA HIS A 254 -27.93 21.93 -9.42
C HIS A 254 -28.29 21.51 -7.98
N ASP A 255 -27.38 20.84 -7.28
CA ASP A 255 -27.64 20.35 -5.93
C ASP A 255 -27.71 21.48 -4.90
N VAL A 256 -26.91 22.54 -5.08
CA VAL A 256 -26.98 23.78 -4.27
C VAL A 256 -28.34 24.48 -4.45
N ASP A 257 -28.82 24.58 -5.68
CA ASP A 257 -30.14 25.16 -6.00
C ASP A 257 -31.28 24.31 -5.41
N ALA A 258 -31.21 22.99 -5.57
CA ALA A 258 -32.18 22.06 -5.00
C ALA A 258 -32.23 22.10 -3.46
N ALA A 259 -31.10 22.39 -2.80
CA ALA A 259 -31.03 22.58 -1.36
C ALA A 259 -31.55 23.96 -0.89
N GLY A 260 -31.85 24.88 -1.80
CA GLY A 260 -32.30 26.24 -1.48
C GLY A 260 -31.23 27.08 -0.78
N VAL A 261 -29.95 26.74 -0.93
CA VAL A 261 -28.83 27.40 -0.26
C VAL A 261 -28.30 28.52 -1.17
N VAL A 262 -28.15 29.73 -0.62
CA VAL A 262 -27.40 30.81 -1.28
C VAL A 262 -25.95 30.73 -0.78
N PRO A 263 -25.00 30.22 -1.58
CA PRO A 263 -23.65 29.94 -1.10
C PRO A 263 -22.82 31.22 -1.00
N ARG A 264 -21.92 31.32 -0.01
CA ARG A 264 -20.87 32.35 -0.06
C ARG A 264 -19.94 32.07 -1.24
N THR A 265 -19.51 33.12 -1.93
CA THR A 265 -18.78 33.00 -3.19
C THR A 265 -17.43 32.30 -3.03
N GLU A 266 -16.69 32.62 -1.97
CA GLU A 266 -15.43 31.95 -1.64
C GLU A 266 -15.63 30.46 -1.30
N SER A 267 -16.72 30.13 -0.60
CA SER A 267 -17.05 28.74 -0.26
C SER A 267 -17.50 27.94 -1.49
N LEU A 268 -18.23 28.57 -2.41
CA LEU A 268 -18.63 27.97 -3.68
C LEU A 268 -17.41 27.67 -4.56
N VAL A 269 -16.50 28.64 -4.72
CA VAL A 269 -15.29 28.44 -5.54
C VAL A 269 -14.37 27.39 -4.91
N GLY A 270 -14.27 27.34 -3.58
CA GLY A 270 -13.57 26.27 -2.88
C GLY A 270 -14.19 24.88 -3.10
N ALA A 271 -15.52 24.79 -3.10
CA ALA A 271 -16.22 23.54 -3.41
C ALA A 271 -15.99 23.09 -4.86
N ILE A 272 -16.04 24.03 -5.80
CA ILE A 272 -15.75 23.78 -7.22
C ILE A 272 -14.31 23.35 -7.41
N ALA A 273 -13.36 23.95 -6.70
CA ALA A 273 -11.96 23.55 -6.75
C ALA A 273 -11.78 22.07 -6.39
N ALA A 274 -12.46 21.59 -5.35
CA ALA A 274 -12.44 20.19 -4.95
C ALA A 274 -13.10 19.27 -6.00
N VAL A 275 -14.27 19.67 -6.52
CA VAL A 275 -14.99 18.91 -7.56
C VAL A 275 -14.16 18.81 -8.84
N VAL A 276 -13.51 19.90 -9.26
CA VAL A 276 -12.64 19.91 -10.44
C VAL A 276 -11.41 19.04 -10.21
N ALA A 277 -10.79 19.12 -9.02
CA ALA A 277 -9.61 18.30 -8.70
C ALA A 277 -9.88 16.79 -8.84
N ASP A 278 -11.07 16.36 -8.43
CA ASP A 278 -11.49 14.95 -8.48
C ASP A 278 -11.97 14.54 -9.88
N ALA A 279 -12.85 15.33 -10.51
CA ALA A 279 -13.54 14.93 -11.74
C ALA A 279 -12.68 15.04 -13.02
N PHE A 280 -11.70 15.95 -13.05
CA PHE A 280 -10.89 16.18 -14.25
C PHE A 280 -10.02 14.95 -14.58
N ALA A 281 -9.57 14.21 -13.57
CA ALA A 281 -8.58 13.13 -13.63
C ALA A 281 -7.18 13.61 -14.12
N GLY A 282 -6.19 12.71 -14.03
CA GLY A 282 -4.82 13.01 -14.43
C GLY A 282 -4.17 14.13 -13.59
N THR A 283 -3.06 14.67 -14.09
CA THR A 283 -2.33 15.76 -13.42
C THR A 283 -3.04 17.10 -13.52
N ALA A 284 -3.89 17.28 -14.54
CA ALA A 284 -4.65 18.51 -14.77
C ALA A 284 -5.67 18.79 -13.66
N GLY A 285 -6.27 17.76 -13.06
CA GLY A 285 -7.21 17.90 -11.94
C GLY A 285 -6.60 18.65 -10.75
N PRO A 286 -5.56 18.10 -10.09
CA PRO A 286 -4.90 18.78 -8.98
C PRO A 286 -4.36 20.17 -9.33
N LEU A 287 -3.91 20.40 -10.58
CA LEU A 287 -3.43 21.71 -11.03
C LEU A 287 -4.56 22.74 -11.10
N VAL A 288 -5.64 22.45 -11.83
CA VAL A 288 -6.77 23.38 -11.98
C VAL A 288 -7.52 23.53 -10.67
N GLY A 289 -7.68 22.44 -9.92
CA GLY A 289 -8.25 22.46 -8.57
C GLY A 289 -7.44 23.31 -7.61
N GLY A 290 -6.11 23.16 -7.58
CA GLY A 290 -5.22 23.98 -6.75
C GLY A 290 -5.27 25.47 -7.12
N PHE A 291 -5.29 25.78 -8.42
CA PHE A 291 -5.49 27.14 -8.92
C PHE A 291 -6.78 27.77 -8.39
N LEU A 292 -7.91 27.08 -8.51
CA LEU A 292 -9.21 27.56 -8.04
C LEU A 292 -9.29 27.64 -6.52
N ALA A 293 -8.69 26.70 -5.80
CA ALA A 293 -8.63 26.70 -4.34
C ALA A 293 -7.87 27.93 -3.82
N SER A 294 -6.77 28.32 -4.47
CA SER A 294 -6.02 29.53 -4.13
C SER A 294 -6.72 30.82 -4.56
N ALA A 295 -7.52 30.78 -5.62
CA ALA A 295 -8.36 31.90 -6.04
C ALA A 295 -9.55 32.14 -5.09
N ALA A 296 -10.09 31.08 -4.48
CA ALA A 296 -11.34 31.10 -3.72
C ALA A 296 -11.44 32.22 -2.65
N PRO A 297 -10.43 32.46 -1.77
CA PRO A 297 -10.53 33.50 -0.74
C PRO A 297 -10.71 34.92 -1.29
N TYR A 298 -10.31 35.15 -2.55
CA TYR A 298 -10.37 36.45 -3.21
C TYR A 298 -11.70 36.68 -3.95
N CYS A 299 -12.59 35.70 -3.96
CA CYS A 299 -13.89 35.77 -4.63
C CYS A 299 -15.02 36.35 -3.76
N ALA A 300 -14.74 36.78 -2.53
CA ALA A 300 -15.75 37.27 -1.57
C ALA A 300 -16.59 38.45 -2.11
N ALA A 301 -16.01 39.30 -2.96
CA ALA A 301 -16.70 40.45 -3.58
C ALA A 301 -17.60 40.08 -4.78
N GLY A 302 -17.76 38.79 -5.10
CA GLY A 302 -18.57 38.32 -6.22
C GLY A 302 -17.85 38.33 -7.56
N ALA A 303 -18.62 38.17 -8.65
CA ALA A 303 -18.11 38.02 -10.00
C ALA A 303 -17.84 39.36 -10.73
N THR A 304 -17.37 40.38 -10.02
CA THR A 304 -16.91 41.61 -10.69
C THR A 304 -15.61 41.33 -11.43
N THR A 305 -15.37 42.05 -12.53
CA THR A 305 -14.15 41.87 -13.34
C THR A 305 -12.89 42.02 -12.50
N ASP A 306 -12.82 43.04 -11.64
CA ASP A 306 -11.66 43.29 -10.78
C ASP A 306 -11.45 42.18 -9.74
N ALA A 307 -12.54 41.68 -9.14
CA ALA A 307 -12.47 40.58 -8.17
C ALA A 307 -11.98 39.29 -8.84
N LEU A 308 -12.50 38.95 -10.02
CA LEU A 308 -12.06 37.78 -10.78
C LEU A 308 -10.59 37.92 -11.22
N CYS A 309 -10.17 39.08 -11.74
CA CYS A 309 -8.79 39.32 -12.11
C CYS A 309 -7.84 39.14 -10.91
N ASN A 310 -8.21 39.69 -9.75
CA ASN A 310 -7.42 39.53 -8.52
C ASN A 310 -7.37 38.06 -8.06
N ALA A 311 -8.50 37.36 -8.08
CA ALA A 311 -8.58 35.95 -7.69
C ALA A 311 -7.76 35.04 -8.61
N LEU A 312 -7.87 35.20 -9.93
CA LEU A 312 -7.09 34.43 -10.90
C LEU A 312 -5.58 34.74 -10.81
N SER A 313 -5.23 36.00 -10.55
CA SER A 313 -3.84 36.40 -10.31
C SER A 313 -3.28 35.74 -9.04
N ALA A 314 -4.09 35.65 -7.98
CA ALA A 314 -3.71 34.99 -6.74
C ALA A 314 -3.62 33.46 -6.87
N GLY A 315 -4.38 32.84 -7.77
CA GLY A 315 -4.29 31.41 -8.07
C GLY A 315 -3.08 31.02 -8.92
N THR A 316 -2.55 31.95 -9.73
CA THR A 316 -1.48 31.68 -10.70
C THR A 316 -0.17 31.14 -10.05
N PRO A 317 0.31 31.66 -8.91
CA PRO A 317 1.48 31.09 -8.23
C PRO A 317 1.32 29.60 -7.86
N SER A 318 0.09 29.14 -7.58
CA SER A 318 -0.16 27.76 -7.14
C SER A 318 0.02 26.73 -8.26
N ILE A 319 0.09 27.17 -9.51
CA ILE A 319 0.33 26.32 -10.68
C ILE A 319 1.67 26.63 -11.37
N ARG A 320 2.45 27.56 -10.83
CA ARG A 320 3.83 27.85 -11.25
C ARG A 320 4.76 27.25 -10.21
N GLY A 321 5.34 26.08 -10.54
CA GLY A 321 6.40 25.47 -9.75
C GLY A 321 7.62 26.36 -9.61
#